data_AF-A0A353HTH1-F1
#
_entry.id   AF-A0A353HTH1-F1
#
_cell.length_a   1.000
_cell.length_b   1.000
_cell.length_c   1.000
_cell.angle_alpha   90.00
_cell.angle_beta   90.00
_cell.angle_gamma   90.00
#
_symmetry.space_group_name_H-M   'P 1'
#
loop_
_entity.id
_entity.type
_entity.pdbx_description
1 polymer ?
#
loop_
_entity_poly.entity_id
_entity_poly.type
_entity_poly.pdbx_seq_one_letter_code
_entity_poly.pdbx_strand_id
1 'polypeptide(L)' 'DQALYELYNKGYISYDEALRNADSANGLRLQIKLSGDRREPGEEGGGKSPTLSMALEEEPEDPANPT' A
#
# COMPACT_ATOMS: atom_id res chain seq x y z
N ASP A 1 3.19 8.13 -14.71
CA ASP A 1 3.57 7.58 -13.38
C ASP A 1 2.79 6.32 -12.94
N GLN A 2 1.45 6.30 -12.92
CA GLN A 2 0.69 5.13 -12.45
C GLN A 2 0.95 3.82 -13.22
N ALA A 3 0.98 3.87 -14.56
CA ALA A 3 1.31 2.69 -15.37
C ALA A 3 2.74 2.19 -15.12
N LEU A 4 3.71 3.10 -14.93
CA LEU A 4 5.10 2.74 -14.60
C LEU A 4 5.20 2.10 -13.22
N TYR A 5 4.44 2.61 -12.25
CA TYR A 5 4.32 2.01 -10.92
C TYR A 5 3.76 0.58 -10.98
N GLU A 6 2.70 0.35 -11.76
CA GLU A 6 2.15 -1.00 -11.94
C GLU A 6 3.13 -1.94 -12.64
N LEU A 7 3.83 -1.48 -13.68
CA LEU A 7 4.85 -2.26 -14.36
C LEU A 7 6.02 -2.61 -13.43
N TYR A 8 6.46 -1.66 -12.61
CA TYR A 8 7.48 -1.88 -11.57
C TYR A 8 7.02 -2.91 -10.53
N ASN A 9 5.80 -2.79 -10.03
CA ASN A 9 5.22 -3.72 -9.07
C ASN A 9 5.05 -5.13 -9.61
N LYS A 10 4.70 -5.26 -10.89
CA LYS A 10 4.62 -6.54 -11.59
C LYS A 10 6.01 -7.10 -11.95
N GLY A 11 7.09 -6.34 -11.71
CA GLY A 11 8.46 -6.74 -12.02
C GLY A 11 8.83 -6.66 -13.50
N TYR A 12 8.01 -6.00 -14.34
CA TYR A 12 8.30 -5.85 -15.77
C TYR A 12 9.42 -4.84 -16.05
N ILE A 13 9.54 -3.80 -15.22
CA ILE A 13 10.58 -2.78 -15.35
C ILE A 13 11.33 -2.61 -14.03
N SER A 14 12.61 -2.28 -14.12
CA SER A 14 13.43 -1.99 -12.95
C SER A 14 13.07 -0.62 -12.35
N TYR A 15 13.37 -0.44 -11.06
CA TYR A 15 13.17 0.84 -10.37
C TYR A 15 13.82 2.03 -11.11
N ASP A 16 15.07 1.86 -11.56
CA ASP A 16 15.80 2.91 -12.28
C ASP A 16 15.15 3.25 -13.64
N GLU A 17 14.63 2.23 -14.33
CA GLU A 17 13.95 2.37 -15.61
C GLU A 17 12.60 3.08 -15.46
N ALA A 18 11.87 2.76 -14.38
CA ALA A 18 10.64 3.45 -14.03
C ALA A 18 10.90 4.92 -13.70
N LEU A 19 11.97 5.24 -12.95
CA LEU A 19 12.33 6.62 -12.61
C LEU A 19 12.78 7.45 -13.81
N ARG A 20 13.48 6.85 -14.78
CA ARG A 20 13.91 7.54 -16.00
C ARG A 20 12.76 7.92 -16.92
N ASN A 21 11.71 7.10 -16.96
CA ASN A 21 10.54 7.31 -17.82
C ASN A 21 9.38 8.02 -17.11
N ALA A 22 9.48 8.23 -15.79
CA ALA A 22 8.48 8.96 -15.02
C ALA A 22 8.41 10.42 -15.43
N ASP A 23 7.20 10.99 -15.45
CA ASP A 23 7.00 12.42 -15.61
C ASP A 23 7.65 13.19 -14.45
N SER A 24 7.66 12.57 -13.27
CA SER A 24 8.38 13.07 -12.11
C SER A 24 9.04 11.95 -11.30
N ALA A 25 10.37 11.95 -11.24
CA ALA A 25 11.11 10.98 -10.44
C ALA A 25 10.71 11.03 -8.95
N ASN A 26 10.42 12.23 -8.44
CA ASN A 26 9.99 12.41 -7.04
C ASN A 26 8.56 11.93 -6.80
N GLY A 27 7.64 12.15 -7.75
CA GLY A 27 6.26 11.69 -7.63
C GLY A 27 6.18 10.16 -7.63
N LEU A 28 6.88 9.52 -8.57
CA LEU A 28 6.94 8.06 -8.62
C LEU A 28 7.60 7.46 -7.36
N ARG A 29 8.67 8.08 -6.85
CA ARG A 29 9.29 7.70 -5.57
C ARG A 29 8.31 7.74 -4.41
N LEU A 30 7.55 8.82 -4.30
CA LEU A 30 6.58 8.99 -3.23
C LEU A 30 5.48 7.94 -3.35
N GLN A 31 4.98 7.70 -4.57
CA GLN A 31 3.96 6.71 -4.87
C GLN A 31 4.41 5.28 -4.53
N ILE A 32 5.65 4.91 -4.89
CA ILE A 32 6.24 3.62 -4.52
C ILE A 32 6.36 3.47 -3.00
N LYS A 33 6.79 4.53 -2.29
CA LYS A 33 6.91 4.50 -0.82
C LYS A 33 5.56 4.40 -0.10
N LEU A 34 4.59 5.21 -0.52
CA LEU A 34 3.23 5.22 0.03
C LEU A 34 2.52 3.89 -0.19
N SER A 35 2.84 3.22 -1.29
CA SER A 35 2.23 1.94 -1.65
C SER A 35 3.07 0.73 -1.25
N GLY A 36 4.30 0.95 -0.75
CA GLY A 36 5.31 -0.07 -0.48
C GLY A 36 5.01 -1.03 0.67
N ASP A 37 3.92 -0.81 1.40
CA ASP A 37 3.40 -1.71 2.43
C ASP A 37 2.25 -2.60 1.92
N ARG A 38 1.65 -2.24 0.78
CA ARG A 38 0.56 -2.99 0.14
C ARG A 38 1.11 -3.99 -0.88
N ARG A 39 2.04 -4.84 -0.44
CA ARG A 39 2.37 -6.05 -1.23
C ARG A 39 1.25 -7.07 -1.04
N GLU A 40 0.10 -6.82 -1.65
CA GLU A 40 -0.85 -7.89 -1.94
C GLU A 40 -0.41 -8.55 -3.26
N PRO A 41 0.00 -9.83 -3.23
CA PRO A 41 0.29 -10.56 -4.45
C PRO A 41 -1.03 -10.89 -5.14
N GLY A 42 -1.42 -10.04 -6.07
CA GLY A 42 -2.40 -10.34 -7.09
C GLY A 42 -3.80 -9.87 -6.77
N GLU A 43 -4.14 -8.65 -7.17
CA GLU A 43 -5.45 -8.38 -7.74
C GLU A 43 -5.32 -7.43 -8.93
N GLU A 44 -5.81 -7.93 -10.05
CA GLU A 44 -6.03 -7.25 -11.31
C GLU A 44 -7.18 -6.25 -11.15
N GLY A 45 -6.94 -4.96 -11.42
CA GLY A 45 -7.97 -3.99 -11.81
C GLY A 45 -9.00 -3.54 -10.76
N GLY A 46 -9.14 -2.21 -10.64
CA GLY A 46 -10.37 -1.59 -10.12
C GLY A 46 -10.31 -1.19 -8.66
N GLY A 47 -10.52 0.10 -8.40
CA GLY A 47 -10.27 0.75 -7.13
C GLY A 47 -10.98 0.14 -5.93
N LYS A 48 -10.24 0.03 -4.83
CA LYS A 48 -10.80 -0.08 -3.48
C LYS A 48 -9.98 0.80 -2.55
N SER A 49 -10.62 1.89 -2.13
CA SER A 49 -10.27 2.69 -0.96
C SER A 49 -9.92 1.75 0.21
N PRO A 50 -8.93 2.06 1.07
CA PRO A 50 -8.79 1.34 2.32
C PRO A 50 -10.06 1.61 3.13
N THR A 51 -10.93 0.63 3.29
CA THR A 51 -11.87 0.60 4.41
C THR A 51 -10.99 0.46 5.65
N LEU A 52 -10.73 1.58 6.32
CA LEU A 52 -10.06 1.63 7.60
C LEU A 52 -11.02 1.02 8.64
N SER A 53 -11.14 -0.30 8.63
CA SER A 53 -11.76 -1.07 9.70
C SER A 53 -10.79 -1.09 10.86
N MET A 54 -10.74 0.02 11.59
CA MET A 54 -10.24 0.04 12.95
C MET A 54 -11.12 -0.93 13.71
N ALA A 55 -10.63 -2.15 13.91
CA ALA A 55 -11.17 -3.07 14.89
C ALA A 55 -11.16 -2.30 16.21
N LEU A 56 -12.35 -1.81 16.60
CA LEU A 56 -12.61 -1.39 17.96
C LEU A 56 -12.41 -2.66 18.78
N GLU A 57 -11.21 -2.79 19.32
CA GLU A 57 -10.87 -3.83 20.28
C GLU A 57 -11.81 -3.62 21.46
N GLU A 58 -12.85 -4.46 21.49
CA GLU A 58 -13.81 -4.59 22.57
C GLU A 58 -13.00 -4.94 23.82
N GLU A 59 -12.84 -3.96 24.70
CA GLU A 59 -12.15 -4.11 25.98
C GLU A 59 -12.91 -5.19 26.78
N PRO A 60 -12.31 -6.35 27.10
CA PRO A 60 -13.00 -7.30 27.96
C PRO A 60 -13.12 -6.69 29.36
N GLU A 61 -14.35 -6.34 29.69
CA GLU A 61 -14.82 -6.01 31.02
C GLU A 61 -14.47 -7.13 32.00
N ASP A 62 -13.38 -6.97 32.77
CA ASP A 62 -12.99 -7.87 33.86
C ASP A 62 -13.92 -7.68 35.06
N PRO A 63 -14.79 -8.66 35.39
CA PRO A 63 -15.60 -8.61 36.59
C PRO A 63 -14.79 -9.24 37.74
N ALA A 64 -14.60 -8.45 38.80
CA ALA A 64 -13.96 -8.80 40.07
C ALA A 64 -12.47 -8.51 40.17
N ASN A 65 -12.16 -7.35 40.76
CA ASN A 65 -10.99 -7.22 41.62
C ASN A 65 -11.38 -7.62 43.05
N PRO A 66 -11.07 -8.84 43.53
CA PRO A 66 -11.03 -9.12 44.95
C PRO A 66 -9.62 -8.84 45.48
N THR A 67 -9.46 -7.83 46.32
CA THR A 67 -8.84 -7.86 47.67
C THR A 67 -8.77 -6.44 48.22
#